data_AF-A0A660Y8W3-F1
#
_entry.id   AF-A0A660Y8W3-F1
#
_cell.length_a   1.000
_cell.length_b   1.000
_cell.length_c   1.000
_cell.angle_alpha   90.00
_cell.angle_beta   90.00
_cell.angle_gamma   90.00
#
_symmetry.space_group_name_H-M   'P 1'
#
loop_
_entity.id
_entity.type
_entity.pdbx_description
1 polymer ?
#
loop_
_entity_poly.entity_id
_entity_poly.type
_entity_poly.pdbx_seq_one_letter_code
_entity_poly.pdbx_strand_id
1 'polypeptide(L)'
;MLNRQLILTHKLAGAKIVFLLIFGILFGSLNLSGCAGKSAEEWVQDLKSRDEAVRRHAALELLKKSKEEAVPPLIRAVRAGDEQLQYLSVQLLGKMRDPEATQVFLSLLESPSEHIRAAVAEALGNLKTPEGTDPLLHLLKDASPVV
;
A
#
# COMPACT_ATOMS: atom_id res chain seq x y z
N MET A 1 -7.48 -45.78 -39.06
CA MET A 1 -6.15 -45.66 -38.41
C MET A 1 -6.03 -44.30 -37.70
N LEU A 2 -6.84 -44.06 -36.67
CA LEU A 2 -6.74 -42.90 -35.78
C LEU A 2 -6.60 -43.43 -34.35
N ASN A 3 -5.38 -43.42 -33.78
CA ASN A 3 -5.14 -43.06 -32.38
C ASN A 3 -3.66 -43.26 -31.99
N ARG A 4 -2.84 -42.21 -32.13
CA ARG A 4 -1.56 -42.12 -31.38
C ARG A 4 -1.28 -40.73 -30.81
N GLN A 5 -2.09 -39.71 -31.13
CA GLN A 5 -1.86 -38.34 -30.68
C GLN A 5 -2.62 -37.94 -29.39
N LEU A 6 -3.42 -38.85 -28.79
CA LEU A 6 -4.27 -38.51 -27.63
C LEU A 6 -3.67 -38.83 -26.24
N ILE A 7 -2.48 -39.45 -26.17
CA ILE A 7 -1.91 -39.95 -24.88
C ILE A 7 -0.86 -38.99 -24.28
N LEU A 8 -0.40 -37.98 -25.04
CA LEU A 8 0.68 -37.08 -24.59
C LEU A 8 0.23 -35.89 -23.73
N THR A 9 -1.08 -35.64 -23.57
CA THR A 9 -1.58 -34.52 -22.76
C THR A 9 -1.82 -34.84 -21.28
N HIS A 10 -1.78 -36.12 -20.88
CA HIS A 10 -2.22 -36.51 -19.53
C HIS A 10 -1.08 -36.68 -18.50
N LYS A 11 0.21 -36.56 -18.89
CA LYS A 11 1.35 -36.78 -17.98
C LYS A 11 1.97 -35.50 -17.38
N LEU A 12 1.42 -34.33 -17.69
CA LEU A 12 1.96 -33.01 -17.29
C LEU A 12 1.17 -32.30 -16.17
N ALA A 13 0.07 -32.87 -15.68
CA ALA A 13 -0.76 -32.25 -14.64
C ALA A 13 -0.21 -32.41 -13.21
N GLY A 14 0.61 -33.44 -12.93
CA GLY A 14 1.17 -33.70 -11.60
C GLY A 14 2.34 -32.78 -11.21
N ALA A 15 3.12 -32.29 -12.18
CA ALA A 15 4.30 -31.47 -11.90
C ALA A 15 3.96 -30.04 -11.43
N LYS A 16 2.81 -29.49 -11.83
CA LYS A 16 2.39 -28.12 -11.46
C LYS A 16 1.93 -28.02 -10.00
N ILE A 17 1.29 -29.06 -9.48
CA ILE A 17 0.80 -29.10 -8.09
C ILE A 17 1.97 -29.28 -7.11
N VAL A 18 2.96 -30.11 -7.46
CA VAL A 18 4.20 -30.24 -6.68
C VAL A 18 4.97 -28.91 -6.64
N PHE A 19 4.98 -28.14 -7.73
CA PHE A 19 5.59 -26.81 -7.77
C PHE A 19 4.91 -25.81 -6.82
N LEU A 20 3.58 -25.85 -6.69
CA LEU A 20 2.82 -25.01 -5.76
C LEU A 20 2.99 -25.44 -4.29
N LEU A 21 3.15 -26.73 -4.01
CA LEU A 21 3.36 -27.23 -2.64
C LEU A 21 4.79 -26.98 -2.15
N ILE A 22 5.79 -27.00 -3.03
CA ILE A 22 7.16 -26.59 -2.67
C ILE A 22 7.22 -25.06 -2.51
N PHE A 23 6.53 -24.27 -3.34
CA PHE A 23 6.46 -22.81 -3.16
C PHE A 23 5.75 -22.39 -1.85
N GLY A 24 4.72 -23.12 -1.42
CA GLY A 24 3.98 -22.85 -0.18
C GLY A 24 4.75 -23.17 1.11
N ILE A 25 5.78 -24.01 1.06
CA ILE A 25 6.60 -24.36 2.23
C ILE A 25 7.97 -23.65 2.19
N LEU A 26 8.43 -23.17 1.02
CA LEU A 26 9.68 -22.40 0.91
C LEU A 26 9.53 -20.93 1.31
N PHE A 27 8.32 -20.34 1.26
CA PHE A 27 8.06 -18.98 1.77
C PHE A 27 8.02 -18.89 3.30
N GLY A 28 8.02 -20.03 4.01
CA GLY A 28 7.99 -20.07 5.47
C GLY A 28 9.35 -19.95 6.17
N SER A 29 10.47 -20.15 5.47
CA SER A 29 11.79 -20.24 6.11
C SER A 29 12.97 -19.79 5.24
N LEU A 30 12.83 -18.76 4.41
CA LEU A 30 13.98 -18.12 3.76
C LEU A 30 14.20 -16.69 4.27
N ASN A 31 14.42 -16.57 5.57
CA ASN A 31 15.06 -15.38 6.13
C ASN A 31 16.57 -15.49 5.86
N LEU A 32 16.95 -15.18 4.62
CA LEU A 32 18.31 -15.15 4.13
C LEU A 32 18.56 -13.73 3.60
N SER A 33 18.97 -12.82 4.49
CA SER A 33 19.68 -11.57 4.20
C SER A 33 20.11 -10.99 5.56
N GLY A 34 21.38 -10.84 5.91
CA GLY A 34 22.50 -10.47 5.06
C GLY A 34 22.40 -8.98 4.72
N CYS A 35 22.70 -8.10 5.69
CA CYS A 35 22.94 -6.66 5.58
C CYS A 35 21.92 -5.76 4.83
N ALA A 36 20.87 -6.29 4.21
CA ALA A 36 19.79 -5.52 3.61
C ALA A 36 18.81 -5.13 4.72
N GLY A 37 18.75 -3.83 5.04
CA GLY A 37 17.75 -3.31 5.97
C GLY A 37 16.33 -3.65 5.51
N LYS A 38 15.39 -3.67 6.45
CA LYS A 38 13.96 -3.98 6.24
C LYS A 38 13.38 -3.24 5.03
N SER A 39 12.59 -3.95 4.24
CA SER A 39 11.95 -3.45 3.00
C SER A 39 10.78 -2.51 3.30
N ALA A 40 10.35 -1.73 2.31
CA ALA A 40 9.19 -0.85 2.46
C ALA A 40 7.90 -1.61 2.81
N GLU A 41 7.65 -2.78 2.21
CA GLU A 41 6.49 -3.64 2.53
C GLU A 41 6.46 -4.03 4.01
N GLU A 42 7.61 -4.41 4.54
CA GLU A 42 7.72 -4.83 5.92
C GLU A 42 7.55 -3.64 6.89
N TRP A 43 8.06 -2.46 6.55
CA TRP A 43 7.78 -1.25 7.33
C TRP A 43 6.30 -0.84 7.28
N VAL A 44 5.64 -1.01 6.14
CA VAL A 44 4.19 -0.77 6.04
C VAL A 44 3.40 -1.74 6.93
N GLN A 45 3.86 -2.98 7.16
CA GLN A 45 3.22 -3.84 8.16
C GLN A 45 3.40 -3.32 9.58
N ASP A 46 4.57 -2.77 9.92
CA ASP A 46 4.83 -2.20 11.24
C ASP A 46 3.97 -0.96 11.54
N LEU A 47 3.49 -0.25 10.53
CA LEU A 47 2.52 0.85 10.72
C LEU A 47 1.21 0.38 11.36
N LYS A 48 0.88 -0.92 11.30
CA LYS A 48 -0.29 -1.52 11.96
C LYS A 48 -0.03 -1.88 13.44
N SER A 49 1.21 -1.76 13.90
CA SER A 49 1.57 -2.14 15.27
C SER A 49 0.72 -1.37 16.28
N ARG A 50 0.32 -2.03 17.38
CA ARG A 50 -0.32 -1.34 18.51
C ARG A 50 0.66 -0.45 19.28
N ASP A 51 1.95 -0.78 19.20
CA ASP A 51 3.02 0.03 19.78
C ASP A 51 3.28 1.27 18.92
N GLU A 52 3.03 2.43 19.51
CA GLU A 52 3.20 3.72 18.87
C GLU A 52 4.66 4.01 18.51
N ALA A 53 5.63 3.56 19.30
CA ALA A 53 7.05 3.72 19.01
C ALA A 53 7.45 2.94 17.76
N VAL A 54 6.92 1.72 17.60
CA VAL A 54 7.12 0.90 16.39
C VAL A 54 6.52 1.60 15.16
N ARG A 55 5.29 2.10 15.26
CA ARG A 55 4.66 2.85 14.16
C ARG A 55 5.47 4.07 13.75
N ARG A 56 5.92 4.87 14.74
CA ARG A 56 6.74 6.07 14.49
C ARG A 56 8.06 5.72 13.84
N HIS A 57 8.74 4.67 14.32
CA HIS A 57 9.99 4.22 13.73
C HIS A 57 9.80 3.79 12.28
N ALA A 58 8.79 2.96 12.01
CA ALA A 58 8.45 2.52 10.66
C ALA A 58 8.14 3.69 9.71
N ALA A 59 7.35 4.66 10.18
CA ALA A 59 7.05 5.88 9.43
C ALA A 59 8.32 6.67 9.07
N LEU A 60 9.26 6.81 10.01
CA LEU A 60 10.52 7.49 9.77
C LEU A 60 11.41 6.74 8.76
N GLU A 61 11.49 5.42 8.86
CA GLU A 61 12.26 4.62 7.92
C GLU A 61 11.66 4.65 6.50
N LEU A 62 10.33 4.62 6.37
CA LEU A 62 9.64 4.79 5.09
C LEU A 62 9.91 6.16 4.44
N LEU A 63 10.02 7.24 5.23
CA LEU A 63 10.36 8.56 4.70
C LEU A 63 11.82 8.67 4.23
N LYS A 64 12.72 7.82 4.73
CA LYS A 64 14.12 7.77 4.28
C LYS A 64 14.31 6.95 3.01
N LYS A 65 13.35 6.09 2.68
CA LYS A 65 13.36 5.25 1.48
C LYS A 65 13.10 6.11 0.24
N SER A 66 13.53 5.59 -0.93
CA SER A 66 13.21 6.25 -2.19
C SER A 66 11.70 6.18 -2.46
N LYS A 67 11.19 7.12 -3.25
CA LYS A 67 9.77 7.17 -3.60
C LYS A 67 9.33 5.91 -4.35
N GLU A 68 10.17 5.43 -5.24
CA GLU A 68 9.94 4.24 -6.06
C GLU A 68 9.76 2.98 -5.19
N GLU A 69 10.44 2.91 -4.03
CA GLU A 69 10.32 1.78 -3.11
C GLU A 69 9.11 1.94 -2.17
N ALA A 70 8.88 3.13 -1.61
CA ALA A 70 7.90 3.31 -0.54
C ALA A 70 6.49 3.72 -1.01
N VAL A 71 6.35 4.40 -2.15
CA VAL A 71 5.04 4.87 -2.64
C VAL A 71 4.10 3.71 -3.00
N PRO A 72 4.51 2.69 -3.79
CA PRO A 72 3.61 1.59 -4.16
C PRO A 72 3.01 0.82 -2.97
N PRO A 73 3.77 0.38 -1.95
CA PRO A 73 3.19 -0.30 -0.79
C PRO A 73 2.30 0.63 0.06
N LEU A 74 2.63 1.92 0.18
CA LEU A 74 1.78 2.88 0.86
C LEU A 74 0.45 3.11 0.14
N ILE A 75 0.43 3.20 -1.20
CA ILE A 75 -0.83 3.30 -1.96
C ILE A 75 -1.72 2.08 -1.73
N ARG A 76 -1.13 0.87 -1.65
CA ARG A 76 -1.88 -0.34 -1.30
C ARG A 76 -2.43 -0.28 0.12
N ALA A 77 -1.65 0.24 1.07
CA ALA A 77 -2.04 0.39 2.46
C ALA A 77 -3.21 1.38 2.65
N VAL A 78 -3.23 2.47 1.87
CA VAL A 78 -4.37 3.42 1.82
C VAL A 78 -5.68 2.71 1.44
N ARG A 79 -5.63 1.70 0.58
CA ARG A 79 -6.82 0.95 0.12
C ARG A 79 -7.24 -0.19 1.03
N ALA A 80 -6.47 -0.50 2.08
CA ALA A 80 -6.67 -1.69 2.90
C ALA A 80 -7.82 -1.57 3.93
N GLY A 81 -8.43 -0.39 4.09
CA GLY A 81 -9.62 -0.18 4.91
C GLY A 81 -9.39 -0.13 6.44
N ASP A 82 -8.16 -0.34 6.91
CA ASP A 82 -7.78 -0.06 8.30
C ASP A 82 -7.54 1.44 8.48
N GLU A 83 -8.35 2.12 9.29
CA GLU A 83 -8.33 3.58 9.41
C GLU A 83 -6.99 4.12 9.89
N GLN A 84 -6.35 3.48 10.87
CA GLN A 84 -5.05 3.90 11.40
C GLN A 84 -3.95 3.80 10.34
N LEU A 85 -3.89 2.67 9.64
CA LEU A 85 -2.96 2.47 8.55
C LEU A 85 -3.23 3.42 7.39
N GLN A 86 -4.50 3.63 7.04
CA GLN A 86 -4.91 4.52 5.98
C GLN A 86 -4.49 5.95 6.29
N TYR A 87 -4.79 6.45 7.50
CA TYR A 87 -4.39 7.77 7.98
C TYR A 87 -2.87 7.97 7.89
N LEU A 88 -2.09 7.04 8.45
CA LEU A 88 -0.63 7.13 8.43
C LEU A 88 -0.08 7.07 7.01
N SER A 89 -0.66 6.23 6.16
CA SER A 89 -0.22 6.09 4.77
C SER A 89 -0.51 7.35 3.95
N VAL A 90 -1.67 7.99 4.17
CA VAL A 90 -2.00 9.29 3.57
C VAL A 90 -1.00 10.36 4.01
N GLN A 91 -0.71 10.46 5.31
CA GLN A 91 0.27 11.42 5.82
C GLN A 91 1.66 11.21 5.24
N LEU A 92 2.12 9.96 5.15
CA LEU A 92 3.42 9.61 4.59
C LEU A 92 3.50 9.97 3.12
N LEU A 93 2.53 9.55 2.31
CA LEU A 93 2.46 9.88 0.88
C LEU A 93 2.39 11.41 0.64
N GLY A 94 1.62 12.13 1.47
CA GLY A 94 1.57 13.60 1.44
C GLY A 94 2.93 14.25 1.69
N LYS A 95 3.70 13.74 2.67
CA LYS A 95 5.07 14.20 2.96
C LYS A 95 6.06 13.84 1.86
N MET A 96 5.89 12.69 1.22
CA MET A 96 6.72 12.27 0.09
C MET A 96 6.43 13.12 -1.15
N ARG A 97 5.23 13.70 -1.29
CA ARG A 97 4.84 14.57 -2.41
C ARG A 97 5.05 13.89 -3.75
N ASP A 98 4.63 12.63 -3.84
CA ASP A 98 4.60 11.89 -5.09
C ASP A 98 3.21 12.03 -5.74
N PRO A 99 3.11 12.57 -6.97
CA PRO A 99 1.83 12.75 -7.63
C PRO A 99 1.08 11.43 -7.91
N GLU A 100 1.74 10.27 -7.87
CA GLU A 100 1.11 8.96 -8.02
C GLU A 100 0.00 8.72 -6.98
N ALA A 101 0.11 9.36 -5.80
CA ALA A 101 -0.89 9.26 -4.74
C ALA A 101 -2.18 10.06 -5.01
N THR A 102 -2.19 10.96 -6.00
CA THR A 102 -3.34 11.86 -6.24
C THR A 102 -4.64 11.10 -6.45
N GLN A 103 -4.62 10.07 -7.31
CA GLN A 103 -5.84 9.33 -7.65
C GLN A 103 -6.41 8.56 -6.45
N VAL A 104 -5.55 8.01 -5.57
CA VAL A 104 -6.03 7.33 -4.37
C VAL A 104 -6.57 8.33 -3.34
N PHE A 105 -5.98 9.51 -3.24
CA PHE A 105 -6.47 10.58 -2.37
C PHE A 105 -7.84 11.11 -2.77
N LEU A 106 -8.07 11.31 -4.07
CA LEU A 106 -9.39 11.75 -4.55
C LEU A 106 -10.51 10.80 -4.12
N SER A 107 -10.26 9.48 -4.11
CA SER A 107 -11.25 8.49 -3.66
C SER A 107 -11.52 8.52 -2.15
N LEU A 108 -10.70 9.21 -1.36
CA LEU A 108 -10.83 9.29 0.11
C LEU A 108 -11.38 10.61 0.62
N LEU A 109 -11.63 11.59 -0.26
CA LEU A 109 -12.30 12.83 0.11
C LEU A 109 -13.76 12.60 0.55
N GLU A 110 -14.35 11.47 0.20
CA GLU A 110 -15.70 11.05 0.63
C GLU A 110 -15.65 10.02 1.77
N SER A 111 -14.49 9.83 2.41
CA SER A 111 -14.35 8.88 3.51
C SER A 111 -15.34 9.20 4.65
N PRO A 112 -15.98 8.18 5.27
CA PRO A 112 -16.84 8.41 6.42
C PRO A 112 -16.08 8.99 7.62
N SER A 113 -14.77 8.73 7.71
CA SER A 113 -13.91 9.30 8.75
C SER A 113 -13.49 10.72 8.39
N GLU A 114 -13.88 11.68 9.23
CA GLU A 114 -13.45 13.09 9.11
C GLU A 114 -11.94 13.25 9.22
N HIS A 115 -11.27 12.42 10.04
CA HIS A 115 -9.82 12.44 10.17
C HIS A 115 -9.11 12.03 8.88
N ILE A 116 -9.68 11.06 8.16
CA ILE A 116 -9.17 10.67 6.84
C ILE A 116 -9.41 11.80 5.83
N ARG A 117 -10.61 12.39 5.79
CA ARG A 117 -10.90 13.52 4.89
C ARG A 117 -9.93 14.69 5.11
N ALA A 118 -9.71 15.09 6.37
CA ALA A 118 -8.78 16.15 6.73
C ALA A 118 -7.32 15.82 6.34
N ALA A 119 -6.86 14.59 6.62
CA ALA A 119 -5.51 14.15 6.25
C ALA A 119 -5.30 14.15 4.74
N VAL A 120 -6.31 13.73 3.98
CA VAL A 120 -6.29 13.74 2.51
C VAL A 120 -6.26 15.17 1.99
N ALA A 121 -7.01 16.08 2.61
CA ALA A 121 -7.02 17.49 2.24
C ALA A 121 -5.63 18.12 2.39
N GLU A 122 -4.99 17.90 3.54
CA GLU A 122 -3.62 18.32 3.82
C GLU A 122 -2.64 17.71 2.81
N ALA A 123 -2.78 16.40 2.55
CA ALA A 123 -1.89 15.68 1.63
C ALA A 123 -2.02 16.22 0.19
N LEU A 124 -3.24 16.42 -0.33
CA LEU A 124 -3.45 17.01 -1.66
C LEU A 124 -2.87 18.44 -1.74
N GLY A 125 -3.01 19.25 -0.69
CA GLY A 125 -2.37 20.56 -0.59
C GLY A 125 -0.84 20.49 -0.64
N ASN A 126 -0.23 19.44 -0.07
CA ASN A 126 1.21 19.19 -0.15
C ASN A 126 1.67 18.71 -1.54
N LEU A 127 0.84 17.90 -2.21
CA LEU A 127 1.10 17.43 -3.58
C LEU A 127 1.04 18.59 -4.59
N LYS A 128 0.14 19.56 -4.37
CA LYS A 128 -0.08 20.72 -5.26
C LYS A 128 -0.42 20.30 -6.70
N THR A 129 -1.13 19.19 -6.84
CA THR A 129 -1.59 18.69 -8.14
C THR A 129 -2.85 19.45 -8.57
N PRO A 130 -2.96 19.87 -9.85
CA PRO A 130 -4.13 20.59 -10.35
C PRO A 130 -5.45 19.85 -10.07
N GLU A 131 -5.43 18.52 -10.17
CA GLU A 131 -6.57 17.63 -9.97
C GLU A 131 -7.12 17.68 -8.53
N GLY A 132 -6.29 18.09 -7.56
CA GLY A 132 -6.72 18.27 -6.17
C GLY A 132 -7.47 19.58 -5.91
N THR A 133 -7.42 20.55 -6.82
CA THR A 133 -7.92 21.92 -6.55
C THR A 133 -9.44 21.97 -6.37
N ASP A 134 -10.21 21.54 -7.36
CA ASP A 134 -11.68 21.58 -7.28
C ASP A 134 -12.22 20.69 -6.15
N PRO A 135 -11.69 19.46 -5.93
CA PRO A 135 -12.09 18.64 -4.80
C PRO A 135 -11.82 19.29 -3.44
N LEU A 136 -10.68 19.96 -3.26
CA LEU A 136 -10.38 20.71 -2.04
C LEU A 136 -11.34 21.89 -1.84
N LEU A 137 -11.73 22.60 -2.91
CA LEU A 137 -12.71 23.68 -2.82
C LEU A 137 -14.09 23.18 -2.37
N HIS A 138 -14.48 21.98 -2.79
CA HIS A 138 -15.71 21.34 -2.30
C HIS A 138 -15.60 20.97 -0.82
N LEU A 139 -14.42 20.52 -0.38
CA LEU A 139 -14.17 20.14 1.01
C LEU A 139 -14.26 21.31 1.99
N LEU A 140 -14.09 22.56 1.55
CA LEU A 140 -14.31 23.75 2.39
C LEU A 140 -15.76 23.89 2.91
N LYS A 141 -16.69 23.10 2.36
CA LYS A 141 -18.10 23.03 2.79
C LYS A 141 -18.40 21.76 3.59
N ASP A 142 -17.38 21.01 4.00
CA ASP A 142 -17.56 19.81 4.82
C ASP A 142 -18.32 20.14 6.11
N ALA A 143 -19.15 19.20 6.56
CA ALA A 143 -19.95 19.38 7.76
C ALA A 143 -19.09 19.28 9.04
N SER A 144 -17.94 18.60 8.96
CA SER A 144 -17.00 18.49 10.05
C SER A 144 -16.16 19.77 10.17
N PRO A 145 -16.02 20.35 11.37
CA PRO A 145 -15.11 21.47 11.58
C PRO A 145 -13.62 21.08 11.58
N VAL A 146 -13.31 19.77 11.52
CA VAL A 146 -11.93 19.24 11.50
C VAL A 146 -11.34 19.23 10.10
N VAL A 147 -12.20 19.13 9.08
CA VAL A 147 -11.86 19.04 7.65
C VAL A 147 -11.74 20.43 7.06
#